data_AF-A0A6B3HZ93-F1
#
_entry.id   AF-A0A6B3HZ93-F1
#
_cell.length_a   1.000
_cell.length_b   1.000
_cell.length_c   1.000
_cell.angle_alpha   90.00
_cell.angle_beta   90.00
_cell.angle_gamma   90.00
#
_symmetry.space_group_name_H-M   'P 1'
#
loop_
_entity.id
_entity.type
_entity.pdbx_description
1 polymer ?
#
loop_
_entity_poly.entity_id
_entity_poly.type
_entity_poly.pdbx_seq_one_letter_code
_entity_poly.pdbx_strand_id
1 'polypeptide(L)' 'DAIGRTWQMSTVQLDFNLPERFDLEYTGPDGSKQRPVMIHRALFGSIERFFAVLLEHYAGAFPVWL' A
#
# COMPACT_ATOMS: atom_id res chain seq x y z
N ASP A 1 -15.91 -0.90 10.34
CA ASP A 1 -15.91 -2.28 10.88
C ASP A 1 -17.35 -2.64 11.28
N ALA A 2 -17.59 -3.71 12.05
CA ALA A 2 -18.95 -4.15 12.41
C ALA A 2 -19.76 -3.14 13.24
N ILE A 3 -19.11 -2.13 13.84
CA ILE A 3 -19.77 -1.08 14.63
C ILE A 3 -19.63 0.32 14.00
N GLY A 4 -19.23 0.39 12.73
CA GLY A 4 -19.22 1.64 11.97
C GLY A 4 -17.99 2.54 12.17
N ARG A 5 -16.89 2.06 12.77
CA ARG A 5 -15.63 2.84 12.82
C ARG A 5 -14.94 2.86 11.46
N THR A 6 -14.30 3.98 11.16
CA THR A 6 -13.47 4.18 9.97
C THR A 6 -12.03 3.75 10.23
N TRP A 7 -11.45 3.02 9.28
CA TRP A 7 -10.06 2.58 9.32
C TRP A 7 -9.33 3.01 8.05
N GLN A 8 -8.14 3.58 8.19
CA GLN A 8 -7.24 3.74 7.05
C GLN A 8 -6.67 2.37 6.67
N MET A 9 -7.00 1.96 5.45
CA MET A 9 -6.57 0.69 4.84
C MET A 9 -5.59 1.02 3.72
N SER A 10 -6.13 1.26 2.52
CA SER A 10 -5.33 1.49 1.33
C SER A 10 -4.53 2.79 1.38
N THR A 11 -3.30 2.75 0.90
CA THR A 11 -2.48 3.93 0.63
C THR A 11 -1.91 3.88 -0.77
N VAL A 12 -1.81 5.06 -1.39
CA VAL A 12 -1.01 5.32 -2.60
C VAL A 12 -0.29 6.63 -2.34
N GLN A 13 1.04 6.59 -2.30
CA GLN A 13 1.88 7.73 -1.93
C GLN A 13 2.89 7.96 -3.04
N LEU A 14 2.96 9.20 -3.53
CA LEU A 14 4.00 9.63 -4.47
C LEU A 14 5.22 10.11 -3.70
N ASP A 15 6.39 9.60 -4.06
CA ASP A 15 7.65 9.93 -3.43
C ASP A 15 8.69 10.33 -4.48
N PHE A 16 9.11 11.60 -4.37
CA PHE A 16 10.13 12.21 -5.21
C PHE A 16 11.50 12.29 -4.51
N ASN A 17 11.57 11.98 -3.21
CA ASN A 17 12.75 12.19 -2.37
C ASN A 17 13.60 10.94 -2.20
N LEU A 18 13.00 9.77 -1.91
CA LEU A 18 13.78 8.54 -1.75
C LEU A 18 14.51 8.11 -3.04
N PRO A 19 13.96 8.28 -4.26
CA PRO A 19 14.71 8.04 -5.48
C PRO A 19 16.02 8.83 -5.57
N GLU A 20 16.05 10.06 -5.07
CA GLU A 20 17.27 10.89 -5.04
C GLU A 20 18.23 10.40 -3.95
N ARG A 21 17.73 10.15 -2.74
CA ARG A 21 18.57 9.72 -1.60
C ARG A 21 19.24 8.36 -1.81
N PHE A 22 18.63 7.49 -2.61
CA PHE A 22 19.21 6.19 -2.98
C PHE A 22 19.94 6.20 -4.32
N ASP A 23 20.06 7.35 -4.96
CA ASP A 23 20.67 7.52 -6.28
C ASP A 23 20.10 6.54 -7.33
N LEU A 24 18.76 6.44 -7.37
CA LEU A 24 18.08 5.58 -8.33
C LEU A 24 18.02 6.27 -9.69
N GLU A 25 18.34 5.50 -10.74
CA GLU A 25 18.28 5.95 -12.13
C GLU A 25 17.81 4.83 -13.05
N TYR A 26 17.15 5.21 -14.15
CA TYR A 26 16.91 4.35 -15.31
C TYR A 26 17.44 5.04 -16.57
N THR A 27 17.66 4.26 -17.64
CA THR A 27 18.06 4.80 -18.95
C THR A 27 16.82 5.11 -19.77
N GLY A 28 16.66 6.37 -20.18
CA GLY A 28 15.57 6.82 -21.03
C GLY A 28 15.72 6.37 -22.49
N PRO A 29 14.68 6.57 -23.33
CA PRO A 29 14.70 6.17 -24.74
C PRO A 29 15.81 6.84 -25.58
N ASP A 30 16.28 8.01 -25.15
CA ASP A 30 17.37 8.78 -25.75
C ASP A 30 18.76 8.41 -25.20
N GLY A 31 18.84 7.42 -24.29
CA GLY A 31 20.07 7.02 -23.63
C GLY A 31 20.44 7.87 -22.40
N SER A 32 19.66 8.91 -22.08
CA SER A 32 19.89 9.76 -20.90
C SER A 32 19.61 9.00 -19.60
N LYS A 33 20.30 9.36 -18.51
CA LYS A 33 19.96 8.90 -17.17
C LYS A 33 18.83 9.74 -16.61
N GLN A 34 17.77 9.08 -16.14
CA GLN A 34 16.58 9.72 -15.58
C GLN A 34 16.26 9.12 -14.22
N ARG A 35 15.76 9.96 -13.30
CA ARG A 35 15.36 9.53 -11.97
C ARG A 35 13.90 9.06 -11.99
N PRO A 36 13.58 7.87 -11.44
CA PRO A 36 12.20 7.43 -11.36
C PRO A 36 11.42 8.20 -10.29
N VAL A 37 10.09 8.25 -10.43
CA VAL A 37 9.17 8.60 -9.35
C VAL A 37 8.75 7.32 -8.65
N MET A 38 8.80 7.29 -7.32
CA MET A 38 8.43 6.10 -6.55
C MET A 38 6.96 6.21 -6.11
N ILE A 39 6.22 5.10 -6.27
CA ILE A 39 4.85 4.97 -5.76
C ILE A 39 4.86 3.90 -4.67
N HIS A 40 4.62 4.31 -3.42
CA HIS A 40 4.41 3.37 -2.32
C HIS A 40 2.93 3.01 -2.27
N ARG A 41 2.61 1.72 -2.24
CA ARG A 41 1.24 1.24 -2.12
C ARG A 41 1.11 0.12 -1.10
N ALA A 42 0.05 0.16 -0.31
CA ALA A 42 -0.41 -0.95 0.50
C ALA A 42 -1.93 -1.01 0.36
N LEU A 43 -2.48 -2.10 -0.18
CA LEU A 43 -3.93 -2.22 -0.42
C LEU A 43 -4.66 -2.67 0.84
N PHE A 44 -4.09 -3.61 1.58
CA PHE A 44 -4.66 -4.10 2.82
C PHE A 44 -4.08 -3.40 4.06
N GLY A 45 -3.16 -2.45 3.89
CA GLY A 45 -2.37 -1.93 5.01
C GLY A 45 -1.56 -3.06 5.66
N SER A 46 -1.55 -3.13 7.00
CA SER A 46 -0.98 -4.27 7.71
C SER A 46 -1.95 -5.45 7.74
N ILE A 47 -1.42 -6.66 7.65
CA ILE A 47 -2.24 -7.88 7.64
C ILE A 47 -2.98 -8.05 8.97
N GLU A 48 -2.36 -7.70 10.09
CA GLU A 48 -2.96 -7.78 11.42
C GLU A 48 -4.18 -6.86 11.54
N ARG A 49 -4.08 -5.62 11.05
CA ARG A 49 -5.22 -4.69 11.06
C ARG A 49 -6.30 -5.14 10.10
N PHE A 50 -5.92 -5.62 8.91
CA PHE A 50 -6.88 -6.14 7.95
C PHE A 50 -7.68 -7.30 8.53
N PHE A 51 -7.01 -8.29 9.13
CA PHE A 51 -7.68 -9.41 9.78
C PHE A 51 -8.53 -8.99 10.98
N ALA A 52 -8.10 -8.03 11.79
CA ALA A 52 -8.93 -7.49 12.88
C ALA A 52 -10.24 -6.88 12.34
N VAL A 53 -10.16 -6.12 11.24
CA VAL A 53 -11.33 -5.55 10.58
C VAL A 53 -12.23 -6.64 10.00
N LEU A 54 -11.66 -7.68 9.37
CA LEU A 54 -12.44 -8.81 8.83
C LEU A 54 -13.12 -9.61 9.94
N LEU A 55 -12.42 -9.87 11.04
CA LEU A 55 -12.95 -10.58 12.20
C LEU A 55 -14.19 -9.87 12.74
N GLU A 56 -14.09 -8.55 12.96
CA GLU A 56 -15.22 -7.75 13.38
C GLU A 56 -16.31 -7.76 12.31
N HIS A 57 -15.99 -7.47 11.04
CA HIS A 57 -16.94 -7.40 9.93
C HIS A 57 -17.79 -8.68 9.75
N TYR A 58 -17.18 -9.85 9.92
CA TYR A 58 -17.86 -11.15 9.81
C TYR A 58 -18.39 -11.68 11.14
N ALA A 59 -18.21 -10.95 12.25
CA ALA A 59 -18.55 -11.41 13.60
C ALA A 59 -17.99 -12.81 13.92
N GLY A 60 -16.78 -13.11 13.42
CA GLY A 60 -16.12 -14.42 13.56
C GLY A 60 -16.60 -15.53 12.61
N ALA A 61 -17.67 -15.32 11.83
CA ALA A 61 -18.18 -16.28 10.85
C ALA A 61 -17.57 -16.05 9.46
N PHE A 62 -16.29 -16.41 9.31
CA PHE A 62 -15.57 -16.19 8.06
C PHE A 62 -16.15 -16.97 6.86
N PRO A 63 -16.09 -16.41 5.65
CA PRO A 63 -16.36 -17.17 4.43
C PRO A 63 -15.40 -18.35 4.28
N VAL A 64 -15.83 -19.48 3.72
CA VAL A 64 -15.02 -20.72 3.59
C VAL A 64 -13.71 -20.54 2.81
N TRP A 65 -13.63 -19.52 1.96
CA TRP A 65 -12.45 -19.23 1.15
C TRP A 65 -11.39 -18.37 1.87
N LEU A 66 -11.71 -17.86 3.06
CA LEU A 66 -10.85 -17.06 3.90
C LEU A 66 -10.30 -17.91 5.06
#